data_AF-G4ZXF3-F1
#
_entry.id   AF-G4ZXF3-F1
#
_cell.length_a   1.000
_cell.length_b   1.000
_cell.length_c   1.000
_cell.angle_alpha   90.00
_cell.angle_beta   90.00
_cell.angle_gamma   90.00
#
_symmetry.space_group_name_H-M   'P 1'
#
loop_
_entity.id
_entity.type
_entity.pdbx_description
1 polymer ?
#
loop_
_entity_poly.entity_id
_entity_poly.type
_entity_poly.pdbx_seq_one_letter_code
_entity_poly.pdbx_strand_id
1 'polypeptide(L)'
;PLEETQFSSWKAFELYINEYQSRSYQASSCIIFRIRTNTSAAERNAKIKKFKTGSGTPIPDSFGFYAKTLVCTHSGEFKSRGQGKRLRQESRQTGCTAQVMVV
;
A
#
# COMPACT_ATOMS: atom_id res chain seq x y z
N PRO A 1 17.06 10.10 -2.28
CA PRO A 1 16.40 9.74 -3.56
C PRO A 1 16.06 8.25 -3.54
N LEU A 2 15.08 7.77 -4.30
CA LEU A 2 14.90 6.31 -4.45
C LEU A 2 16.05 5.76 -5.29
N GLU A 3 16.72 4.71 -4.80
CA GLU A 3 17.88 4.10 -5.47
C GLU A 3 17.43 3.14 -6.57
N GLU A 4 16.35 2.40 -6.34
CA GLU A 4 15.77 1.45 -7.29
C GLU A 4 14.28 1.74 -7.55
N THR A 5 13.86 1.53 -8.80
CA THR A 5 12.47 1.73 -9.25
C THR A 5 11.84 0.51 -9.92
N GLN A 6 12.62 -0.56 -10.15
CA GLN A 6 12.17 -1.80 -10.78
C GLN A 6 12.64 -3.00 -9.96
N PHE A 7 11.77 -3.99 -9.80
CA PHE A 7 12.03 -5.17 -8.97
C PHE A 7 11.66 -6.45 -9.71
N SER A 8 12.47 -7.50 -9.53
CA SER A 8 12.24 -8.81 -10.15
C SER A 8 11.09 -9.58 -9.52
N SER A 9 10.69 -9.24 -8.30
CA SER A 9 9.57 -9.85 -7.60
C SER A 9 8.97 -8.92 -6.55
N TRP A 10 7.72 -9.17 -6.19
CA TRP A 10 7.06 -8.48 -5.07
C TRP A 10 7.81 -8.64 -3.74
N LYS A 11 8.48 -9.76 -3.53
CA LYS A 11 9.26 -10.01 -2.31
C LYS A 11 10.52 -9.14 -2.26
N ALA A 12 11.20 -8.97 -3.39
CA ALA A 12 12.34 -8.05 -3.50
C ALA A 12 11.91 -6.61 -3.23
N PHE A 13 10.78 -6.19 -3.82
CA PHE A 13 10.18 -4.89 -3.53
C PHE A 13 9.84 -4.70 -2.04
N GLU A 14 9.21 -5.70 -1.41
CA GLU A 14 8.85 -5.64 0.01
C GLU A 14 10.07 -5.53 0.93
N LEU A 15 11.16 -6.24 0.61
CA LEU A 15 12.41 -6.13 1.35
C LEU A 15 13.02 -4.74 1.18
N TYR A 16 13.12 -4.26 -0.07
CA TYR A 16 13.66 -2.93 -0.37
C TYR A 16 12.86 -1.82 0.31
N ILE A 17 11.52 -1.84 0.22
CA ILE A 17 10.71 -0.79 0.82
C ILE A 17 10.80 -0.81 2.34
N ASN A 18 10.88 -2.00 2.97
CA ASN A 18 11.07 -2.11 4.41
C ASN A 18 12.43 -1.58 4.86
N GLU A 19 13.49 -1.83 4.08
CA GLU A 19 14.83 -1.30 4.36
C GLU A 19 14.92 0.20 4.11
N TYR A 20 14.36 0.69 3.00
CA TYR A 20 14.28 2.11 2.70
C TYR A 20 13.53 2.86 3.82
N GLN A 21 12.41 2.28 4.24
CA GLN A 21 11.62 2.77 5.36
C GLN A 21 12.43 2.74 6.66
N SER A 22 13.14 1.65 6.98
CA SER A 22 13.95 1.54 8.20
C SER A 22 15.07 2.57 8.27
N ARG A 23 15.78 2.80 7.15
CA ARG A 23 16.78 3.86 7.02
C ARG A 23 16.14 5.24 7.21
N SER A 24 14.93 5.46 6.68
CA SER A 24 14.20 6.71 6.84
C SER A 24 13.62 6.93 8.24
N TYR A 25 13.35 5.87 9.03
CA TYR A 25 12.80 5.98 10.38
C TYR A 25 13.74 6.60 11.39
N GLN A 26 15.04 6.59 11.11
CA GLN A 26 16.04 7.21 11.99
C GLN A 26 16.09 8.74 11.82
N ALA A 27 15.43 9.30 10.80
CA ALA A 27 15.65 10.67 10.35
C ALA A 27 14.41 11.60 10.37
N SER A 28 13.39 11.35 11.21
CA SER A 28 12.34 12.33 11.64
C SER A 28 10.87 12.08 11.25
N SER A 29 10.42 10.86 10.89
CA SER A 29 8.98 10.63 10.64
C SER A 29 8.50 9.21 10.97
N CYS A 30 7.50 9.07 11.84
CA CYS A 30 6.85 7.79 12.19
C CYS A 30 5.85 7.32 11.10
N ILE A 31 6.04 7.73 9.85
CA ILE A 31 5.17 7.39 8.73
C ILE A 31 5.62 6.06 8.11
N ILE A 32 4.93 4.97 8.47
CA ILE A 32 5.14 3.65 7.88
C ILE A 32 4.09 3.38 6.82
N PHE A 33 4.51 3.18 5.57
CA PHE A 33 3.59 2.75 4.53
C PHE A 33 3.47 1.23 4.57
N ARG A 34 2.23 0.74 4.76
CA ARG A 34 1.91 -0.69 4.81
C ARG A 34 1.06 -1.08 3.63
N ILE A 35 1.28 -2.28 3.11
CA ILE A 35 0.44 -2.85 2.05
C ILE A 35 -0.95 -3.10 2.63
N ARG A 36 -1.98 -2.54 1.98
CA ARG A 36 -3.38 -2.68 2.40
C ARG A 36 -4.21 -3.51 1.45
N THR A 37 -4.08 -3.26 0.16
CA THR A 37 -4.85 -3.93 -0.87
C THR A 37 -3.93 -4.37 -1.99
N ASN A 38 -4.21 -5.56 -2.51
CA ASN A 38 -3.55 -6.08 -3.69
C ASN A 38 -4.61 -6.25 -4.78
N THR A 39 -4.30 -5.77 -5.97
CA THR A 39 -5.11 -6.02 -7.17
C THR A 39 -4.50 -7.20 -7.89
N SER A 40 -5.26 -8.29 -8.06
CA SER A 40 -4.78 -9.46 -8.78
C SER A 40 -4.79 -9.23 -10.30
N ALA A 41 -3.95 -9.97 -11.03
CA ALA A 41 -3.96 -9.97 -12.49
C ALA A 41 -5.34 -10.38 -13.03
N ALA A 42 -5.96 -11.39 -12.41
CA ALA A 42 -7.30 -11.85 -12.75
C ALA A 42 -8.37 -10.76 -12.55
N GLU A 43 -8.33 -10.02 -11.44
CA GLU A 43 -9.29 -8.93 -11.18
C GLU A 43 -9.12 -7.79 -12.20
N ARG A 44 -7.88 -7.46 -12.55
CA ARG A 44 -7.60 -6.49 -13.63
C ARG A 44 -8.15 -6.99 -14.97
N ASN A 45 -7.86 -8.23 -15.34
CA ASN A 45 -8.31 -8.84 -16.59
C ASN A 45 -9.85 -8.89 -16.68
N ALA A 46 -10.53 -9.18 -15.56
CA ALA A 46 -11.99 -9.15 -15.49
C ALA A 46 -12.55 -7.75 -15.73
N LYS A 47 -11.92 -6.70 -15.16
CA LYS A 47 -12.28 -5.30 -15.42
C LYS A 47 -12.06 -4.93 -16.89
N ILE A 48 -10.94 -5.31 -17.49
CA ILE A 48 -10.65 -5.07 -18.92
C ILE A 48 -11.75 -5.69 -19.80
N LYS A 49 -12.10 -6.96 -19.55
CA LYS A 49 -13.18 -7.67 -20.27
C LYS A 49 -14.54 -6.98 -20.10
N LYS A 50 -14.87 -6.55 -18.88
CA LYS A 50 -16.17 -5.95 -18.54
C LYS A 50 -16.34 -4.57 -19.18
N PHE A 51 -15.32 -3.73 -19.12
CA PHE A 51 -15.46 -2.33 -19.52
C PHE A 51 -15.15 -2.10 -21.01
N LYS A 52 -14.52 -3.04 -21.74
CA LYS A 52 -14.09 -2.87 -23.15
C LYS A 52 -13.40 -1.52 -23.45
N THR A 53 -12.94 -0.83 -22.40
CA THR A 53 -12.48 0.55 -22.47
C THR A 53 -10.96 0.53 -22.42
N GLY A 54 -10.34 0.72 -23.58
CA GLY A 54 -8.91 1.00 -23.73
C GLY A 54 -8.00 -0.22 -23.64
N SER A 55 -7.36 -0.54 -24.77
CA SER A 55 -5.99 -1.10 -25.03
C SER A 55 -5.22 -1.94 -23.99
N GLY A 56 -5.81 -2.41 -22.90
CA GLY A 56 -5.15 -3.23 -21.89
C GLY A 56 -5.00 -4.65 -22.41
N THR A 57 -3.78 -5.03 -22.78
CA THR A 57 -3.47 -6.43 -23.05
C THR A 57 -3.69 -7.25 -21.78
N PRO A 58 -4.40 -8.39 -21.84
CA PRO A 58 -4.56 -9.28 -20.70
C PRO A 58 -3.18 -9.75 -20.23
N ILE A 59 -2.94 -9.67 -18.92
CA ILE A 59 -1.71 -10.18 -18.31
C ILE A 59 -1.94 -11.65 -17.96
N PRO A 60 -0.94 -12.55 -18.09
CA PRO A 60 -1.07 -13.92 -17.64
C PRO A 60 -1.46 -14.01 -16.16
N ASP A 61 -2.35 -14.94 -15.81
CA ASP A 61 -2.78 -15.13 -14.43
C ASP A 61 -1.63 -15.61 -13.50
N SER A 62 -0.56 -16.19 -14.09
CA SER A 62 0.67 -16.56 -13.38
C SER A 62 1.41 -15.39 -12.75
N PHE A 63 1.09 -14.15 -13.14
CA PHE A 63 1.67 -12.94 -12.57
C PHE A 63 1.21 -12.69 -11.12
N GLY A 64 0.11 -13.30 -10.69
CA GLY A 64 -0.42 -13.21 -9.33
C GLY A 64 -1.02 -11.82 -9.04
N PHE A 65 -0.23 -10.92 -8.44
CA PHE A 65 -0.65 -9.56 -8.13
C PHE A 65 -0.13 -8.58 -9.17
N TYR A 66 -1.04 -7.81 -9.76
CA TYR A 66 -0.72 -6.75 -10.72
C TYR A 66 -0.26 -5.48 -10.03
N ALA A 67 -0.93 -5.09 -8.94
CA ALA A 67 -0.62 -3.86 -8.24
C ALA A 67 -0.82 -4.01 -6.75
N LYS A 68 -0.02 -3.28 -5.96
CA LYS A 68 -0.17 -3.20 -4.51
C LYS A 68 -0.33 -1.76 -4.08
N THR A 69 -1.25 -1.56 -3.15
CA THR A 69 -1.54 -0.25 -2.60
C THR A 69 -0.97 -0.15 -1.20
N LEU A 70 -0.03 0.78 -1.04
CA LEU A 70 0.64 1.14 0.20
C LEU A 70 -0.07 2.34 0.83
N VAL A 71 -0.37 2.24 2.11
CA VAL A 71 -1.09 3.28 2.85
C VAL A 71 -0.34 3.62 4.12
N CYS A 72 -0.27 4.91 4.45
CA CYS A 72 0.37 5.42 5.66
C CYS A 72 -0.24 4.81 6.93
N THR A 73 0.57 4.59 7.97
CA THR A 73 0.12 4.16 9.30
C THR A 73 -0.89 5.10 9.95
N HIS A 74 -0.79 6.38 9.61
CA HIS A 74 -1.68 7.42 10.09
C HIS A 74 -2.97 7.52 9.28
N SER A 75 -3.18 6.62 8.33
CA SER A 75 -4.37 6.65 7.48
C SER A 75 -5.65 6.33 8.23
N GLY A 76 -6.72 6.94 7.74
CA GLY A 76 -8.07 6.71 8.21
C GLY A 76 -8.36 7.47 9.49
N GLU A 77 -9.65 7.53 9.81
CA GLU A 77 -10.15 8.22 10.97
C GLU A 77 -10.21 7.27 12.17
N PHE A 78 -9.87 7.81 13.33
CA PHE A 78 -10.03 7.09 14.58
C PHE A 78 -11.51 6.87 14.89
N LYS A 79 -11.90 5.61 15.11
CA LYS A 79 -13.22 5.25 15.60
C LYS A 79 -13.12 4.79 17.04
N SER A 80 -13.65 5.60 17.97
CA SER A 80 -13.73 5.21 19.38
C SER A 80 -14.61 3.97 19.53
N ARG A 81 -14.10 2.95 20.21
CA ARG A 81 -14.84 1.71 20.52
C ARG A 81 -15.16 1.56 22.00
N GLY A 82 -14.74 2.51 22.84
CA GLY A 82 -14.89 2.45 24.29
C GLY A 82 -15.83 3.52 24.84
N GLN A 83 -16.34 3.29 26.05
CA GLN A 83 -17.20 4.22 26.79
C GLN A 83 -16.44 5.43 27.39
N GLY A 84 -15.14 5.59 27.11
CA GLY A 84 -14.34 6.73 27.59
C GLY A 84 -13.91 6.68 29.06
N LYS A 85 -14.06 5.55 29.76
CA LYS A 85 -13.71 5.42 31.20
C LYS A 85 -12.20 5.51 31.50
N ARG A 86 -11.32 5.35 30.52
CA ARG A 86 -9.86 5.46 30.67
C ARG A 86 -9.37 6.68 29.90
N LEU A 87 -8.38 7.39 30.46
CA LEU A 87 -7.69 8.47 29.77
C LEU A 87 -7.10 7.97 28.45
N ARG A 88 -7.23 8.79 27.42
CA ARG A 88 -6.87 8.47 26.04
C ARG A 88 -5.37 8.24 25.91
N GLN A 89 -4.98 7.15 25.25
CA GLN A 89 -3.68 7.08 24.57
C GLN A 89 -3.80 7.70 23.18
N GLU A 90 -2.75 8.40 22.74
CA GLU A 90 -2.75 8.99 21.40
C GLU A 90 -2.92 7.94 20.31
N SER A 91 -3.90 8.18 19.44
CA SER A 91 -4.18 7.30 18.33
C SER A 91 -3.23 7.62 17.18
N ARG A 92 -2.72 6.58 16.51
CA ARG A 92 -1.93 6.79 15.29
C ARG A 92 -2.80 7.25 14.12
N GLN A 93 -4.10 7.02 14.12
CA GLN A 93 -4.98 7.41 13.02
C GLN A 93 -5.27 8.93 13.08
N THR A 94 -4.62 9.69 12.21
CA THR A 94 -4.76 11.16 12.15
C THR A 94 -5.45 11.63 10.86
N GLY A 95 -5.96 10.71 10.05
CA GLY A 95 -6.62 11.06 8.78
C GLY A 95 -5.66 11.31 7.61
N CYS A 96 -4.44 10.76 7.65
CA CYS A 96 -3.50 10.90 6.55
C CYS A 96 -4.05 10.27 5.25
N THR A 97 -4.10 11.05 4.17
CA THR A 97 -4.58 10.62 2.85
C THR A 97 -3.46 10.10 1.94
N ALA A 98 -2.21 10.09 2.43
CA ALA A 98 -1.07 9.62 1.66
C ALA A 98 -1.20 8.13 1.32
N GLN A 99 -1.17 7.85 0.03
CA GLN A 99 -1.30 6.53 -0.55
C GLN A 99 -0.36 6.43 -1.75
N VAL A 100 0.26 5.26 -1.91
CA VAL A 100 1.13 4.95 -3.03
C VAL A 100 0.60 3.70 -3.72
N MET A 101 0.37 3.78 -5.02
CA MET A 101 0.02 2.63 -5.84
C MET A 101 1.28 2.18 -6.59
N VAL A 102 1.64 0.92 -6.41
CA VAL A 102 2.79 0.29 -7.07
C VAL A 102 2.25 -0.71 -8.07
N VAL A 103 2.74 -0.63 -9.31
CA VAL A 103 2.34 -1.44 -10.47
C VAL A 103 3.58 -2.13 -11.01
#